data_AF-A0A8J4D3T5-F1
#
_entry.id   AF-A0A8J4D3T5-F1
#
_cell.length_a   1.000
_cell.length_b   1.000
_cell.length_c   1.000
_cell.angle_alpha   90.00
_cell.angle_beta   90.00
_cell.angle_gamma   90.00
#
_symmetry.space_group_name_H-M   'P 1'
#
loop_
_entity.id
_entity.type
_entity.pdbx_description
1 polymer ?
#
loop_
_entity_poly.entity_id
_entity_poly.type
_entity_poly.pdbx_seq_one_letter_code
_entity_poly.pdbx_strand_id
1 'polypeptide(L)'
;MFTHQDIILPIPPPKEKSPELQARLAQLQKALDNKRYSEMVADITVRERKAEELRNSILPTSRLQLSFGAHVLVTMFTFWALAYYGSKLYLSYDELWAGMLGALGLTAGLLLETLLLIVRSNRPVPLEERMPELFDKAKVREAYALVREMKQAKAQQKTIGKQRGGGAAKQLQQGLSPERQSGPGSEEDKKTQ
;
A
#
# COMPACT_ATOMS: atom_id res chain seq x y z
N MET A 1 -61.67 68.11 11.19
CA MET A 1 -61.37 66.92 10.37
C MET A 1 -59.87 66.67 10.49
N PHE A 2 -59.48 65.56 11.12
CA PHE A 2 -58.07 65.25 11.40
C PHE A 2 -57.45 64.58 10.17
N THR A 3 -56.36 65.14 9.65
CA THR A 3 -55.60 64.62 8.51
C THR A 3 -54.68 63.49 8.97
N HIS A 4 -54.79 62.34 8.31
CA HIS A 4 -53.83 61.24 8.45
C HIS A 4 -52.48 61.69 7.89
N GLN A 5 -51.51 61.94 8.76
CA GLN A 5 -50.10 62.03 8.37
C GLN A 5 -49.52 60.63 8.47
N ASP A 6 -49.13 60.05 7.34
CA ASP A 6 -48.32 58.85 7.31
C ASP A 6 -46.95 59.18 7.93
N ILE A 7 -46.77 58.76 9.18
CA ILE A 7 -45.51 58.90 9.91
C ILE A 7 -44.53 57.88 9.30
N ILE A 8 -43.79 58.33 8.28
CA ILE A 8 -42.68 57.55 7.70
C ILE A 8 -41.53 57.60 8.71
N LEU A 9 -41.44 56.56 9.55
CA LEU A 9 -40.30 56.37 10.43
C LEU A 9 -39.07 56.02 9.58
N PRO A 10 -37.98 56.81 9.62
CA PRO A 10 -36.75 56.45 8.93
C PRO A 10 -36.21 55.15 9.53
N ILE A 11 -35.90 54.18 8.67
CA ILE A 11 -35.27 52.93 9.07
C ILE A 11 -33.98 53.29 9.81
N PRO A 12 -33.81 52.86 11.08
CA PRO A 12 -32.63 53.19 11.84
C PRO A 12 -31.38 52.67 11.11
N PRO A 13 -30.27 53.42 11.13
CA PRO A 13 -29.05 53.02 10.44
C PRO A 13 -28.64 51.62 10.89
N PRO A 14 -28.21 50.74 9.97
CA PRO A 14 -27.81 49.39 10.30
C PRO A 14 -26.76 49.43 11.41
N LYS A 15 -27.02 48.79 12.55
CA LYS A 15 -26.07 48.77 13.66
C LYS A 15 -24.72 48.26 13.16
N GLU A 16 -23.69 49.10 13.27
CA GLU A 16 -22.31 48.69 13.05
C GLU A 16 -22.00 47.58 14.05
N LYS A 17 -21.76 46.36 13.53
CA LYS A 17 -21.44 45.22 14.37
C LYS A 17 -20.16 45.54 15.13
N SER A 18 -20.16 45.37 16.45
CA SER A 18 -18.98 45.61 17.28
C SER A 18 -17.77 44.86 16.72
N PRO A 19 -16.56 45.42 16.83
CA PRO A 19 -15.35 44.82 16.26
C PRO A 19 -15.11 43.39 16.75
N GLU A 20 -15.52 43.09 17.98
CA GLU A 20 -15.46 41.75 18.57
C GLU A 20 -16.39 40.73 17.87
N LEU A 21 -17.58 41.14 17.46
CA LEU A 21 -18.53 40.28 16.75
C LEU A 21 -18.06 39.99 15.31
N GLN A 22 -17.39 40.95 14.67
CA GLN A 22 -16.77 40.75 13.36
C GLN A 22 -15.60 39.78 13.45
N ALA A 23 -14.76 39.91 14.48
CA ALA A 23 -13.66 38.99 14.74
C ALA A 23 -14.17 37.55 14.97
N ARG A 24 -15.25 37.38 15.74
CA ARG A 24 -15.88 36.06 15.93
C ARG A 24 -16.48 35.50 14.65
N LEU A 25 -17.15 36.31 13.84
CA LEU A 25 -17.67 35.87 12.54
C LEU A 25 -16.55 35.42 11.61
N ALA A 26 -15.43 36.14 11.57
CA ALA A 26 -14.27 35.75 10.77
C ALA A 26 -13.66 34.42 11.24
N GLN A 27 -13.63 34.15 12.54
CA GLN A 27 -13.18 32.86 13.08
C GLN A 27 -14.13 31.72 12.71
N LEU A 28 -15.44 31.94 12.85
CA LEU A 28 -16.47 30.96 12.46
C LEU A 28 -16.39 30.64 10.95
N GLN A 29 -16.19 31.66 10.12
CA GLN A 29 -16.03 31.51 8.69
C GLN A 29 -14.77 30.69 8.35
N LYS A 30 -13.63 31.02 8.94
CA LYS A 30 -12.38 30.25 8.76
C LYS A 30 -12.53 28.79 9.18
N ALA A 31 -13.22 28.52 10.28
CA ALA A 31 -13.48 27.15 10.73
C ALA A 31 -14.34 26.37 9.72
N LEU A 32 -15.32 27.03 9.11
CA LEU A 32 -16.19 26.44 8.10
C LEU A 32 -15.42 26.18 6.78
N ASP A 33 -14.60 27.14 6.35
CA ASP A 33 -13.78 27.01 5.14
C ASP A 33 -12.75 25.88 5.30
N ASN A 34 -12.13 25.75 6.48
CA ASN A 34 -11.24 24.63 6.78
C ASN A 34 -11.94 23.27 6.74
N LYS A 35 -13.20 23.19 7.19
CA LYS A 35 -14.01 21.95 7.08
C LYS A 35 -14.31 21.61 5.62
N ARG A 36 -14.66 22.59 4.80
CA ARG A 36 -14.89 22.35 3.35
C ARG A 36 -13.61 21.94 2.63
N TYR A 37 -12.48 22.57 2.97
CA TYR A 37 -11.19 22.19 2.44
C TYR A 37 -10.84 20.74 2.86
N SER A 38 -11.05 20.38 4.12
CA SER A 38 -10.78 19.01 4.58
C SER A 38 -11.68 17.98 3.89
N GLU A 39 -12.95 18.30 3.62
CA GLU A 39 -13.84 17.43 2.84
C GLU A 39 -13.35 17.29 1.38
N MET A 40 -12.91 18.37 0.74
CA MET A 40 -12.41 18.34 -0.64
C MET A 40 -11.13 17.52 -0.80
N VAL A 41 -10.25 17.55 0.20
CA VAL A 41 -9.00 16.79 0.19
C VAL A 41 -9.17 15.42 0.86
N ALA A 42 -10.38 15.05 1.32
CA ALA A 42 -10.61 13.78 2.02
C ALA A 42 -10.24 12.58 1.15
N ASP A 43 -10.62 12.58 -0.13
CA ASP A 43 -10.37 11.47 -1.06
C ASP A 43 -8.89 11.28 -1.39
N ILE A 44 -8.11 12.35 -1.35
CA ILE A 44 -6.66 12.34 -1.65
C ILE A 44 -5.88 11.98 -0.37
N THR A 45 -6.35 12.47 0.78
CA THR A 45 -5.71 12.26 2.07
C THR A 45 -6.11 10.96 2.75
N VAL A 46 -6.92 10.07 2.16
CA VAL A 46 -7.33 8.79 2.82
C VAL A 46 -6.11 7.99 3.33
N ARG A 47 -5.00 7.97 2.57
CA ARG A 47 -3.76 7.29 2.99
C ARG A 47 -3.04 8.03 4.12
N GLU A 48 -3.02 9.35 4.05
CA GLU A 48 -2.39 10.20 5.06
C GLU A 48 -3.21 10.22 6.35
N ARG A 49 -4.54 10.31 6.27
CA ARG A 49 -5.49 10.18 7.40
C ARG A 49 -5.50 8.79 8.01
N LYS A 50 -5.37 7.70 7.25
CA LYS A 50 -5.20 6.37 7.86
C LYS A 50 -3.87 6.24 8.60
N ALA A 51 -2.79 6.77 8.02
CA ALA A 51 -1.51 6.87 8.71
C ALA A 51 -1.59 7.81 9.92
N GLU A 52 -2.39 8.87 9.82
CA GLU A 52 -2.70 9.78 10.90
C GLU A 52 -3.64 9.18 11.93
N GLU A 53 -4.60 8.31 11.63
CA GLU A 53 -5.49 7.65 12.60
C GLU A 53 -4.74 6.57 13.39
N LEU A 54 -3.84 5.85 12.71
CA LEU A 54 -2.83 4.99 13.35
C LEU A 54 -1.92 5.80 14.31
N ARG A 55 -1.67 7.08 14.00
CA ARG A 55 -0.94 8.01 14.89
C ARG A 55 -1.83 8.72 15.93
N ASN A 56 -3.07 9.06 15.57
CA ASN A 56 -4.04 9.93 16.25
C ASN A 56 -4.93 9.17 17.22
N SER A 57 -4.81 7.84 17.24
CA SER A 57 -5.24 7.02 18.38
C SER A 57 -4.54 7.41 19.70
N ILE A 58 -3.57 8.37 19.70
CA ILE A 58 -2.92 9.24 20.74
C ILE A 58 -2.81 8.83 22.23
N LEU A 59 -3.45 7.78 22.72
CA LEU A 59 -2.99 7.01 23.89
C LEU A 59 -1.88 5.96 23.60
N PRO A 60 -1.57 5.53 22.36
CA PRO A 60 -0.52 4.57 22.10
C PRO A 60 0.85 5.21 22.00
N THR A 61 1.07 6.48 21.61
CA THR A 61 2.45 6.99 21.41
C THR A 61 3.33 6.85 22.66
N SER A 62 2.85 7.28 23.83
CA SER A 62 3.59 7.09 25.07
C SER A 62 3.67 5.62 25.46
N ARG A 63 2.59 4.84 25.28
CA ARG A 63 2.57 3.40 25.59
C ARG A 63 3.46 2.57 24.65
N LEU A 64 3.63 2.99 23.41
CA LEU A 64 4.42 2.39 22.36
C LEU A 64 5.89 2.75 22.55
N GLN A 65 6.19 4.01 22.93
CA GLN A 65 7.52 4.45 23.30
C GLN A 65 7.99 3.78 24.61
N LEU A 66 7.09 3.61 25.58
CA LEU A 66 7.37 2.93 26.83
C LEU A 66 7.46 1.42 26.64
N SER A 67 6.61 0.83 25.80
CA SER A 67 6.72 -0.58 25.39
C SER A 67 8.01 -0.85 24.62
N PHE A 68 8.43 0.08 23.76
CA PHE A 68 9.65 -0.04 23.01
C PHE A 68 10.88 0.04 23.94
N GLY A 69 10.94 1.05 24.82
CA GLY A 69 11.99 1.13 25.83
C GLY A 69 12.02 -0.07 26.79
N ALA A 70 10.84 -0.54 27.23
CA ALA A 70 10.73 -1.74 28.07
C ALA A 70 11.21 -2.99 27.33
N HIS A 71 10.90 -3.12 26.03
CA HIS A 71 11.41 -4.22 25.22
C HIS A 71 12.94 -4.21 25.17
N VAL A 72 13.54 -3.07 24.85
CA VAL A 72 15.00 -2.88 24.82
C VAL A 72 15.62 -3.26 26.17
N LEU A 73 15.05 -2.81 27.29
CA LEU A 73 15.57 -3.16 28.61
C LEU A 73 15.50 -4.67 28.88
N VAL A 74 14.40 -5.32 28.52
CA VAL A 74 14.24 -6.77 28.69
C VAL A 74 15.23 -7.53 27.80
N THR A 75 15.38 -7.15 26.53
CA THR A 75 16.30 -7.83 25.61
C THR A 75 17.75 -7.64 26.06
N MET A 76 18.15 -6.43 26.45
CA MET A 76 19.49 -6.16 26.98
C MET A 76 19.78 -6.92 28.27
N PHE A 77 18.84 -6.94 29.21
CA PHE A 77 18.98 -7.71 30.45
C PHE A 77 19.14 -9.21 30.16
N THR A 78 18.36 -9.74 29.23
CA THR A 78 18.41 -11.16 28.85
C THR A 78 19.77 -11.53 28.24
N PHE A 79 20.29 -10.69 27.33
CA PHE A 79 21.61 -10.92 26.72
C PHE A 79 22.77 -10.75 27.71
N TRP A 80 22.69 -9.76 28.61
CA TRP A 80 23.65 -9.61 29.70
C TRP A 80 23.67 -10.82 30.63
N ALA A 81 22.49 -11.25 31.09
CA ALA A 81 22.36 -12.40 31.98
C ALA A 81 22.87 -13.68 31.28
N LEU A 82 22.50 -13.90 30.02
CA LEU A 82 22.96 -15.05 29.25
C LEU A 82 24.49 -15.05 29.10
N ALA A 83 25.11 -13.90 28.82
CA ALA A 83 26.55 -13.80 28.67
C ALA A 83 27.28 -13.93 30.02
N TYR A 84 26.77 -13.31 31.08
CA TYR A 84 27.37 -13.35 32.42
C TYR A 84 27.23 -14.74 33.08
N TYR A 85 26.01 -15.29 33.13
CA TYR A 85 25.81 -16.63 33.70
C TYR A 85 26.35 -17.72 32.78
N GLY A 86 26.26 -17.54 31.46
CA GLY A 86 26.84 -18.48 30.50
C GLY A 86 28.37 -18.57 30.65
N SER A 87 29.06 -17.44 30.78
CA SER A 87 30.50 -17.41 31.01
C SER A 87 30.90 -17.99 32.37
N LYS A 88 30.13 -17.72 33.42
CA LYS A 88 30.39 -18.27 34.76
C LYS A 88 30.14 -19.77 34.84
N LEU A 89 29.06 -20.26 34.24
CA LEU A 89 28.64 -21.66 34.37
C LEU A 89 29.34 -22.60 33.37
N TYR A 90 29.49 -22.17 32.11
CA TYR A 90 30.08 -23.03 31.07
C TYR A 90 31.60 -22.87 30.94
N LEU A 91 32.13 -21.68 31.17
CA LEU A 91 33.55 -21.38 30.97
C LEU A 91 34.32 -21.22 32.29
N SER A 92 33.62 -21.26 33.43
CA SER A 92 34.18 -21.12 34.79
C SER A 92 35.11 -19.91 34.93
N TYR A 93 34.78 -18.80 34.25
CA TYR A 93 35.56 -17.58 34.32
C TYR A 93 35.41 -16.86 35.65
N ASP A 94 36.49 -16.19 36.07
CA ASP A 94 36.50 -15.32 37.25
C ASP A 94 35.49 -14.17 37.11
N GLU A 95 35.07 -13.63 38.25
CA GLU A 95 34.04 -12.58 38.36
C GLU A 95 34.30 -11.38 37.43
N LEU A 96 35.58 -11.00 37.27
CA LEU A 96 36.00 -9.92 36.38
C LEU A 96 35.74 -10.25 34.91
N TRP A 97 36.13 -11.45 34.46
CA TRP A 97 35.96 -11.89 33.08
C TRP A 97 34.49 -12.12 32.74
N ALA A 98 33.72 -12.69 33.68
CA ALA A 98 32.27 -12.84 33.53
C ALA A 98 31.57 -11.48 33.40
N GLY A 99 31.98 -10.47 34.20
CA GLY A 99 31.48 -9.09 34.09
C GLY A 99 31.78 -8.47 32.73
N MET A 100 33.00 -8.64 32.20
CA MET A 100 33.39 -8.17 30.87
C MET A 100 32.58 -8.83 29.76
N LEU A 101 32.33 -10.14 29.84
CA LEU A 101 31.47 -10.85 28.89
C LEU A 101 30.00 -10.42 29.02
N GLY A 102 29.53 -10.12 30.22
CA GLY A 102 28.23 -9.49 30.44
C GLY A 102 28.11 -8.14 29.71
N ALA A 103 29.09 -7.27 29.84
CA ALA A 103 29.14 -5.98 29.13
C ALA A 103 29.21 -6.14 27.61
N LEU A 104 29.94 -7.16 27.13
CA LEU A 104 29.95 -7.54 25.72
C LEU A 104 28.57 -8.03 25.27
N GLY A 105 27.88 -8.81 26.11
CA GLY A 105 26.50 -9.25 25.92
C GLY A 105 25.52 -8.08 25.80
N LEU A 106 25.67 -7.03 26.63
CA LEU A 106 24.89 -5.79 26.49
C LEU A 106 25.13 -5.15 25.12
N THR A 107 26.38 -5.01 24.70
CA THR A 107 26.71 -4.43 23.39
C THR A 107 26.10 -5.24 22.24
N ALA A 108 26.20 -6.57 22.31
CA ALA A 108 25.59 -7.46 21.33
C ALA A 108 24.06 -7.37 21.31
N GLY A 109 23.42 -7.29 22.48
CA GLY A 109 21.98 -7.08 22.62
C GLY A 109 21.53 -5.76 22.00
N LEU A 110 22.29 -4.67 22.20
CA LEU A 110 22.01 -3.37 21.59
C LEU A 110 22.10 -3.43 20.05
N LEU A 111 23.11 -4.12 19.52
CA LEU A 111 23.27 -4.30 18.08
C LEU A 111 22.13 -5.11 17.47
N LEU A 112 21.73 -6.21 18.13
CA LEU A 112 20.62 -7.04 17.69
C LEU A 112 19.31 -6.24 17.68
N GLU A 113 19.03 -5.52 18.76
CA GLU A 113 17.86 -4.65 18.88
C GLU A 113 17.83 -3.58 17.79
N THR A 114 18.98 -2.94 17.53
CA THR A 114 19.14 -1.95 16.45
C THR A 114 18.85 -2.57 15.08
N LEU A 115 19.33 -3.79 14.82
CA LEU A 115 19.06 -4.50 13.58
C LEU A 115 17.57 -4.84 13.43
N LEU A 116 16.94 -5.34 14.51
CA LEU A 116 15.50 -5.63 14.52
C LEU A 116 14.67 -4.37 14.28
N LEU A 117 15.09 -3.22 14.82
CA LEU A 117 14.42 -1.94 14.60
C LEU A 117 14.47 -1.50 13.14
N ILE A 118 15.63 -1.67 12.50
CA ILE A 118 15.79 -1.38 11.08
C ILE A 118 14.87 -2.29 10.26
N VAL A 119 14.86 -3.60 10.54
CA VAL A 119 13.98 -4.55 9.84
C VAL A 119 12.50 -4.26 10.08
N ARG A 120 12.11 -3.95 11.32
CA ARG A 120 10.73 -3.61 11.69
C ARG A 120 10.26 -2.35 10.99
N SER A 121 11.12 -1.35 10.89
CA SER A 121 10.83 -0.06 10.25
C SER A 121 10.82 -0.15 8.73
N ASN A 122 11.62 -1.05 8.16
CA ASN A 122 11.70 -1.28 6.72
C ASN A 122 10.74 -2.37 6.23
N ARG A 123 9.98 -3.03 7.12
CA ARG A 123 9.00 -4.05 6.70
C ARG A 123 7.87 -3.35 5.95
N PRO A 124 7.67 -3.64 4.64
CA PRO A 124 6.56 -3.07 3.89
C PRO A 124 5.25 -3.53 4.53
N VAL A 125 4.28 -2.61 4.58
CA VAL A 125 2.94 -2.87 5.13
C VAL A 125 2.41 -4.19 4.56
N PRO A 126 1.96 -5.14 5.41
CA PRO A 126 1.44 -6.41 4.95
C PRO A 126 0.37 -6.20 3.87
N LEU A 127 0.40 -7.04 2.84
CA LEU A 127 -0.48 -6.92 1.67
C LEU A 127 -1.97 -6.97 2.06
N GLU A 128 -2.30 -7.60 3.19
CA GLU A 128 -3.64 -7.64 3.77
C GLU A 128 -4.21 -6.23 4.06
N GLU A 129 -3.36 -5.28 4.43
CA GLU A 129 -3.77 -3.91 4.76
C GLU A 129 -3.76 -2.99 3.54
N ARG A 130 -2.87 -3.27 2.57
CA ARG A 130 -2.77 -2.52 1.30
C ARG A 130 -3.89 -2.84 0.32
N MET A 131 -4.37 -4.08 0.31
CA MET A 131 -5.41 -4.56 -0.60
C MET A 131 -6.33 -5.55 0.12
N PRO A 132 -7.21 -5.09 1.03
CA PRO A 132 -8.18 -5.96 1.70
C PRO A 132 -9.09 -6.70 0.70
N GLU A 133 -9.32 -6.08 -0.46
CA GLU A 133 -10.04 -6.63 -1.62
C GLU A 133 -9.43 -7.94 -2.17
N LEU A 134 -8.11 -8.16 -2.01
CA LEU A 134 -7.42 -9.36 -2.51
C LEU A 134 -7.47 -10.54 -1.54
N PHE A 135 -7.83 -10.33 -0.29
CA PHE A 135 -7.91 -11.39 0.73
C PHE A 135 -9.36 -11.69 1.15
N ASP A 136 -10.32 -10.95 0.61
CA ASP A 136 -11.73 -11.27 0.68
C ASP A 136 -12.04 -12.47 -0.23
N LYS A 137 -12.11 -13.68 0.35
CA LYS A 137 -12.22 -14.96 -0.37
C LYS A 137 -13.39 -14.98 -1.37
N ALA A 138 -14.42 -14.16 -1.16
CA ALA A 138 -15.55 -14.00 -2.08
C ALA A 138 -15.14 -13.27 -3.37
N LYS A 139 -14.51 -12.10 -3.27
CA LYS A 139 -14.07 -11.31 -4.43
C LYS A 139 -12.96 -11.99 -5.22
N VAL A 140 -12.08 -12.72 -4.54
CA VAL A 140 -11.04 -13.54 -5.20
C VAL A 140 -11.68 -14.62 -6.08
N ARG A 141 -12.73 -15.29 -5.61
CA ARG A 141 -13.46 -16.30 -6.40
C ARG A 141 -14.12 -15.69 -7.64
N GLU A 142 -14.71 -14.51 -7.51
CA GLU A 142 -15.29 -13.78 -8.64
C GLU A 142 -14.24 -13.35 -9.66
N ALA A 143 -13.11 -12.82 -9.21
CA ALA A 143 -11.99 -12.45 -10.08
C ALA A 143 -11.43 -13.67 -10.84
N TYR A 144 -11.28 -14.82 -10.18
CA TYR A 144 -10.86 -16.06 -10.84
C TYR A 144 -11.89 -16.59 -11.84
N ALA A 145 -13.19 -16.40 -11.59
CA ALA A 145 -14.25 -16.77 -12.53
C ALA A 145 -14.18 -15.91 -13.81
N LEU A 146 -14.06 -14.59 -13.67
CA LEU A 146 -13.93 -13.66 -14.80
C LEU A 146 -12.70 -13.95 -15.66
N VAL A 147 -11.56 -14.26 -15.03
CA VAL A 147 -10.33 -14.62 -15.76
C VAL A 147 -10.51 -15.93 -16.54
N ARG A 148 -11.24 -16.91 -15.98
CA ARG A 148 -11.54 -18.17 -16.66
C ARG A 148 -12.44 -17.95 -17.88
N GLU A 149 -13.46 -17.11 -17.77
CA GLU A 149 -14.35 -16.76 -18.87
C GLU A 149 -13.61 -16.03 -20.00
N MET A 150 -12.75 -15.04 -19.67
CA MET A 150 -11.92 -14.36 -20.66
C MET A 150 -10.97 -15.33 -21.39
N LYS A 151 -10.41 -16.31 -20.68
CA LYS A 151 -9.52 -17.33 -21.28
C LYS A 151 -10.30 -18.25 -22.22
N GLN A 152 -11.53 -18.61 -21.87
CA GLN A 152 -12.41 -19.40 -22.72
C GLN A 152 -12.87 -18.62 -23.95
N ALA A 153 -13.25 -17.34 -23.80
CA ALA A 153 -13.60 -16.45 -24.91
C ALA A 153 -12.44 -16.29 -25.90
N LYS A 154 -11.21 -16.07 -25.41
CA LYS A 154 -10.00 -16.00 -26.25
C LYS A 154 -9.70 -17.33 -26.95
N ALA A 155 -9.91 -18.46 -26.28
CA ALA A 155 -9.73 -19.79 -26.88
C ALA A 155 -10.76 -20.05 -27.99
N GLN A 156 -12.03 -19.69 -27.79
CA GLN A 156 -13.07 -19.80 -28.80
C GLN A 156 -12.79 -18.88 -30.00
N GLN A 157 -12.38 -17.64 -29.74
CA GLN A 157 -12.02 -16.69 -30.79
C GLN A 157 -10.83 -17.17 -31.64
N LYS A 158 -9.84 -17.82 -31.01
CA LYS A 158 -8.72 -18.46 -31.71
C LYS A 158 -9.16 -19.63 -32.59
N THR A 159 -10.13 -20.43 -32.14
CA THR A 159 -10.70 -21.55 -32.91
C THR A 159 -11.54 -21.06 -34.09
N ILE A 160 -12.35 -20.01 -33.90
CA ILE A 160 -13.17 -19.39 -34.96
C ILE A 160 -12.27 -18.71 -36.02
N GLY A 161 -11.19 -18.03 -35.60
CA GLY A 161 -10.20 -17.48 -36.52
C GLY A 161 -9.49 -18.55 -37.35
N LYS A 162 -9.18 -19.71 -36.75
CA LYS A 162 -8.54 -20.85 -37.43
C LYS A 162 -9.47 -21.51 -38.47
N GLN A 163 -10.78 -21.59 -38.20
CA GLN A 163 -11.77 -22.09 -39.16
C GLN A 163 -12.01 -21.13 -40.34
N ARG A 164 -12.07 -19.81 -40.08
CA ARG A 164 -12.19 -18.80 -41.14
C ARG A 164 -10.96 -18.71 -42.05
N GLY A 165 -9.74 -18.87 -41.50
CA GLY A 165 -8.51 -18.90 -42.30
C GLY A 165 -8.31 -20.20 -43.10
N GLY A 166 -8.73 -21.35 -42.54
CA GLY A 166 -8.59 -22.65 -43.21
C GLY A 166 -9.59 -22.92 -44.33
N GLY A 167 -10.79 -22.32 -44.27
CA GLY A 167 -11.82 -22.49 -45.30
C GLY A 167 -11.51 -21.76 -46.61
N ALA A 168 -10.97 -20.55 -46.53
CA ALA A 168 -10.62 -19.74 -47.71
C ALA A 168 -9.45 -20.33 -48.50
N ALA A 169 -8.44 -20.90 -47.80
CA ALA A 169 -7.29 -21.51 -48.45
C ALA A 169 -7.64 -22.80 -49.22
N LYS A 170 -8.67 -23.54 -48.79
CA LYS A 170 -9.06 -24.82 -49.41
C LYS A 170 -9.91 -24.64 -50.67
N GLN A 171 -10.62 -23.52 -50.83
CA GLN A 171 -11.38 -23.23 -52.06
C GLN A 171 -10.50 -22.66 -53.18
N LEU A 172 -9.41 -21.97 -52.87
CA LEU A 172 -8.50 -21.44 -53.90
C LEU A 172 -7.59 -22.51 -54.54
N GLN A 173 -7.38 -23.64 -53.86
CA GLN A 173 -6.44 -24.68 -54.33
C GLN A 173 -7.10 -25.77 -55.21
N GLN A 174 -8.43 -25.79 -55.35
CA GLN A 174 -9.15 -26.70 -56.27
C GLN A 174 -9.39 -26.10 -57.67
N GLY A 175 -9.03 -24.84 -57.91
CA GLY A 175 -9.27 -24.14 -59.18
C GLY A 175 -8.07 -24.00 -60.12
N LEU A 176 -6.85 -24.39 -59.72
CA LEU A 176 -5.66 -24.27 -60.58
C LEU A 176 -4.95 -25.63 -60.71
N SER A 177 -5.23 -26.33 -61.80
CA SER A 177 -4.29 -27.25 -62.44
C SER A 177 -4.03 -26.75 -63.86
N PRO A 178 -2.76 -26.48 -64.19
CA PRO A 178 -2.21 -26.90 -65.48
C PRO A 178 -0.85 -27.60 -65.25
N GLU A 179 -0.62 -28.78 -65.80
CA GLU A 179 -0.14 -29.05 -67.17
C GLU A 179 1.36 -28.74 -67.37
N ARG A 180 2.12 -29.80 -67.73
CA ARG A 180 3.47 -29.82 -68.38
C ARG A 180 4.70 -29.39 -67.57
N GLN A 181 5.93 -29.82 -67.83
CA GLN A 181 6.60 -30.90 -68.58
C GLN A 181 8.12 -30.77 -68.22
N SER A 182 8.89 -31.85 -68.36
CA SER A 182 10.35 -31.93 -68.69
C SER A 182 11.32 -30.90 -68.03
N GLY A 183 12.23 -31.25 -67.12
CA GLY A 183 13.41 -32.15 -67.29
C GLY A 183 14.51 -31.51 -68.16
N PRO A 184 15.82 -31.83 -68.03
CA PRO A 184 16.59 -32.51 -66.97
C PRO A 184 17.76 -31.62 -66.45
N GLY A 185 18.40 -31.89 -65.32
CA GLY A 185 19.50 -32.86 -65.20
C GLY A 185 20.83 -32.14 -64.90
N SER A 186 21.32 -32.27 -63.67
CA SER A 186 22.75 -32.19 -63.34
C SER A 186 22.98 -32.93 -62.04
N GLU A 187 23.52 -34.13 -62.21
CA GLU A 187 24.22 -34.99 -61.26
C GLU A 187 25.43 -34.27 -60.63
N GLU A 188 26.09 -34.93 -59.67
CA GLU A 188 27.28 -34.52 -58.88
C GLU A 188 27.00 -33.72 -57.60
N ASP A 189 27.50 -34.06 -56.41
CA ASP A 189 28.31 -35.21 -55.97
C ASP A 189 28.22 -35.33 -54.44
N LYS A 190 28.50 -36.55 -53.98
CA LYS A 190 28.99 -37.06 -52.69
C LYS A 190 29.19 -36.09 -51.51
N LYS A 191 28.74 -36.50 -50.30
CA LYS A 191 29.58 -37.16 -49.25
C LYS A 191 30.83 -36.32 -48.95
N THR A 192 31.09 -35.88 -47.72
CA THR A 192 31.52 -36.76 -46.62
C THR A 192 31.71 -35.91 -45.35
N GLN A 193 31.48 -36.54 -44.18
CA GLN A 193 31.89 -36.18 -42.81
C GLN A 193 31.11 -35.10 -42.08
#